data_AF-A0A954B809-F1
#
_entry.id   AF-A0A954B809-F1
#
_cell.length_a   1.000
_cell.length_b   1.000
_cell.length_c   1.000
_cell.angle_alpha   90.00
_cell.angle_beta   90.00
_cell.angle_gamma   90.00
#
_symmetry.space_group_name_H-M   'P 1'
#
loop_
_entity.id
_entity.type
_entity.pdbx_description
1 polymer ?
#
loop_
_entity_poly.entity_id
_entity_poly.type
_entity_poly.pdbx_seq_one_letter_code
_entity_poly.pdbx_strand_id
1 'polypeptide(L)'
;MQNRIFRPLIEGFSAWRDASLTPLKHTHFRILWLAAMASNFGAVMQTVAASWLMTTLDPSPNKVALVQTAAMLPIVVLALPAGALADTADRRMLMLLSQLIGLFGAALLALLAINNAITPVTLLAFTAVIGAATA
;
A
#
# COMPACT_ATOMS: atom_id res chain seq x y z
N MET A 1 -50.70 13.75 12.42
CA MET A 1 -50.11 12.53 13.04
C MET A 1 -49.08 11.83 12.13
N GLN A 2 -48.42 12.52 11.19
CA GLN A 2 -47.65 11.89 10.10
C GLN A 2 -46.11 11.81 10.32
N ASN A 3 -45.59 12.32 11.45
CA ASN A 3 -44.14 12.42 11.70
C ASN A 3 -43.51 11.27 12.50
N ARG A 4 -44.26 10.23 12.89
CA ARG A 4 -43.71 9.13 13.72
C ARG A 4 -43.11 7.97 12.91
N ILE A 5 -43.48 7.82 11.64
CA ILE A 5 -43.08 6.67 10.81
C ILE A 5 -41.66 6.84 10.24
N PHE A 6 -41.23 8.08 9.93
CA PHE A 6 -39.92 8.36 9.31
C PHE A 6 -38.79 8.64 10.32
N ARG A 7 -39.10 8.89 11.59
CA ARG A 7 -38.12 9.20 12.65
C ARG A 7 -37.06 8.10 12.88
N PRO A 8 -37.40 6.79 12.93
CA PRO A 8 -36.40 5.74 13.17
C PRO A 8 -35.40 5.56 12.01
N LEU A 9 -35.78 5.90 10.77
CA LEU A 9 -34.86 5.86 9.62
C LEU A 9 -33.80 6.96 9.70
N ILE A 10 -34.18 8.16 10.15
CA ILE A 10 -33.29 9.32 10.27
C ILE A 10 -32.40 9.18 11.51
N GLU A 11 -32.95 8.75 12.64
CA GLU A 11 -32.18 8.48 13.88
C GLU A 11 -31.16 7.35 13.66
N GLY A 12 -31.57 6.28 12.96
CA GLY A 12 -30.66 5.23 12.50
C GLY A 12 -29.52 5.77 11.67
N PHE A 13 -29.80 6.55 10.61
CA PHE A 13 -28.76 7.14 9.75
C PHE A 13 -27.76 8.02 10.51
N SER A 14 -28.20 8.83 11.47
CA SER A 14 -27.28 9.61 12.32
C SER A 14 -26.41 8.72 13.21
N ALA A 15 -26.98 7.65 13.77
CA ALA A 15 -26.24 6.69 14.58
C ALA A 15 -25.17 5.95 13.74
N TRP A 16 -25.47 5.58 12.50
CA TRP A 16 -24.49 5.00 11.56
C TRP A 16 -23.36 5.98 11.20
N ARG A 17 -23.69 7.25 10.96
CA ARG A 17 -22.69 8.30 10.69
C ARG A 17 -21.75 8.52 11.87
N ASP A 18 -22.31 8.63 13.07
CA ASP A 18 -21.53 8.92 14.27
C ASP A 18 -20.73 7.68 14.74
N ALA A 19 -21.26 6.46 14.51
CA ALA A 19 -20.55 5.21 14.71
C ALA A 19 -19.34 5.06 13.76
N SER A 20 -19.44 5.53 12.51
CA SER A 20 -18.36 5.40 11.51
C SER A 20 -17.07 6.13 11.90
N LEU A 21 -17.18 7.27 12.60
CA LEU A 21 -16.01 8.04 13.08
C LEU A 21 -15.58 7.68 14.49
N THR A 22 -16.32 6.83 15.19
CA THR A 22 -16.04 6.43 16.57
C THR A 22 -14.68 5.71 16.73
N PRO A 23 -14.26 4.79 15.82
CA PRO A 23 -12.95 4.16 15.91
C PRO A 23 -11.77 5.14 15.89
N LEU A 24 -11.88 6.24 15.13
CA LEU A 24 -10.84 7.28 15.02
C LEU A 24 -10.64 8.08 16.31
N LYS A 25 -11.54 7.97 17.29
CA LYS A 25 -11.37 8.58 18.62
C LYS A 25 -10.31 7.85 19.46
N HIS A 26 -10.00 6.59 19.15
CA HIS A 26 -8.94 5.84 19.82
C HIS A 26 -7.57 6.19 19.24
N THR A 27 -6.66 6.71 20.06
CA THR A 27 -5.33 7.19 19.63
C THR A 27 -4.53 6.13 18.86
N HIS A 28 -4.46 4.90 19.36
CA HIS A 28 -3.73 3.81 18.69
C HIS A 28 -4.32 3.48 17.31
N PHE A 29 -5.65 3.39 17.23
CA PHE A 29 -6.33 3.15 15.95
C PHE A 29 -6.09 4.30 14.97
N ARG A 30 -6.20 5.55 15.43
CA ARG A 30 -5.97 6.73 14.59
C ARG A 30 -4.55 6.78 14.03
N ILE A 31 -3.54 6.47 14.85
CA ILE A 31 -2.14 6.42 14.40
C ILE A 31 -1.94 5.32 13.35
N LEU A 32 -2.44 4.11 13.61
CA LEU A 32 -2.35 3.00 12.66
C LEU A 32 -3.08 3.33 11.35
N TRP A 33 -4.25 3.94 11.43
CA TRP A 33 -5.04 4.32 10.28
C TRP A 33 -4.33 5.38 9.42
N LEU A 34 -3.80 6.44 10.04
CA LEU A 34 -3.03 7.46 9.33
C LEU A 34 -1.74 6.89 8.72
N ALA A 35 -1.03 6.03 9.45
CA ALA A 35 0.17 5.37 8.95
C ALA A 35 -0.15 4.46 7.76
N ALA A 36 -1.21 3.67 7.83
CA ALA A 36 -1.66 2.80 6.75
C ALA A 36 -2.11 3.61 5.53
N MET A 37 -2.83 4.71 5.72
CA MET A 37 -3.20 5.60 4.62
C MET A 37 -1.98 6.20 3.92
N ALA A 38 -1.02 6.74 4.69
CA ALA A 38 0.20 7.30 4.13
C ALA A 38 1.02 6.24 3.38
N SER A 39 1.12 5.03 3.94
CA SER A 39 1.81 3.88 3.33
C SER A 39 1.17 3.47 2.00
N ASN A 40 -0.16 3.33 1.97
CA ASN A 40 -0.89 3.01 0.73
C ASN A 40 -0.72 4.09 -0.33
N PHE A 41 -0.79 5.36 0.07
CA PHE A 41 -0.58 6.46 -0.87
C PHE A 41 0.84 6.43 -1.45
N GLY A 42 1.85 6.19 -0.61
CA GLY A 42 3.23 6.01 -1.04
C GLY A 42 3.41 4.85 -2.04
N ALA A 43 2.75 3.72 -1.80
CA ALA A 43 2.82 2.56 -2.70
C ALA A 43 2.23 2.85 -4.09
N VAL A 44 1.06 3.49 -4.15
CA VAL A 44 0.44 3.89 -5.42
C VAL A 44 1.32 4.91 -6.14
N MET A 45 1.84 5.91 -5.41
CA MET A 45 2.73 6.93 -5.97
C MET A 45 4.02 6.31 -6.54
N GLN A 46 4.63 5.37 -5.82
CA GLN A 46 5.80 4.62 -6.27
C GLN A 46 5.51 3.87 -7.58
N THR A 47 4.34 3.23 -7.68
CA THR A 47 3.96 2.42 -8.85
C THR A 47 3.74 3.29 -10.09
N VAL A 48 3.06 4.44 -9.92
CA VAL A 48 2.85 5.42 -10.99
C VAL A 48 4.18 6.05 -11.41
N ALA A 49 5.01 6.45 -10.46
CA ALA A 49 6.33 7.02 -10.73
C ALA A 49 7.24 6.02 -11.45
N ALA A 50 7.25 4.74 -11.04
CA ALA A 50 8.01 3.69 -11.70
C ALA A 50 7.53 3.45 -13.13
N SER A 51 6.21 3.44 -13.36
CA SER A 51 5.64 3.31 -14.71
C SER A 51 6.04 4.47 -15.62
N TRP A 52 5.99 5.70 -15.09
CA TRP A 52 6.45 6.89 -15.81
C TRP A 52 7.95 6.88 -16.05
N LEU A 53 8.76 6.46 -15.08
CA LEU A 53 10.21 6.39 -15.25
C LEU A 53 10.62 5.29 -16.24
N MET A 54 9.85 4.20 -16.34
CA MET A 54 10.12 3.17 -17.34
C MET A 54 9.91 3.70 -18.76
N THR A 55 8.90 4.55 -19.00
CA THR A 55 8.67 5.12 -20.35
C THR A 55 9.80 6.04 -20.80
N THR A 56 10.48 6.71 -19.87
CA THR A 56 11.64 7.56 -20.20
C THR A 56 12.92 6.76 -20.41
N LEU A 57 13.06 5.59 -19.79
CA LEU A 57 14.22 4.70 -19.95
C LEU A 57 14.12 3.82 -21.20
N ASP A 58 12.95 3.23 -21.43
CA ASP A 58 12.69 2.35 -22.56
C ASP A 58 11.23 2.49 -23.00
N PRO A 59 10.97 3.15 -24.15
CA PRO A 59 9.60 3.42 -24.61
C PRO A 59 8.85 2.18 -25.14
N SER A 60 9.37 0.95 -24.94
CA SER A 60 8.65 -0.25 -25.33
C SER A 60 7.44 -0.55 -24.39
N PRO A 61 6.22 -0.73 -24.94
CA PRO A 61 5.02 -0.99 -24.15
C PRO A 61 5.12 -2.23 -23.25
N ASN A 62 5.86 -3.25 -23.71
CA ASN A 62 6.06 -4.50 -22.97
C ASN A 62 6.76 -4.26 -21.63
N LYS A 63 7.73 -3.34 -21.59
CA LYS A 63 8.51 -3.04 -20.39
C LYS A 63 7.73 -2.25 -19.36
N VAL A 64 6.84 -1.36 -19.80
CA VAL A 64 5.93 -0.64 -18.90
C VAL A 64 4.93 -1.62 -18.26
N ALA A 65 4.40 -2.57 -19.03
CA ALA A 65 3.51 -3.61 -18.49
C ALA A 65 4.21 -4.48 -17.42
N LEU A 66 5.50 -4.76 -17.60
CA LEU A 66 6.31 -5.49 -16.62
C LEU A 66 6.43 -4.76 -15.27
N VAL A 67 6.27 -3.44 -15.21
CA VAL A 67 6.27 -2.69 -13.95
C VAL A 67 5.08 -3.12 -13.08
N GLN A 68 3.88 -3.23 -13.66
CA GLN A 68 2.71 -3.73 -12.92
C GLN A 68 2.83 -5.20 -12.57
N THR A 69 3.38 -6.01 -13.46
CA THR A 69 3.67 -7.41 -13.14
C THR A 69 4.64 -7.49 -11.97
N ALA A 70 5.73 -6.71 -11.97
CA ALA A 70 6.70 -6.69 -10.88
C ALA A 70 6.08 -6.20 -9.56
N ALA A 71 5.16 -5.24 -9.58
CA ALA A 71 4.48 -4.78 -8.37
C ALA A 71 3.54 -5.83 -7.76
N MET A 72 2.81 -6.58 -8.60
CA MET A 72 1.75 -7.49 -8.14
C MET A 72 2.20 -8.96 -7.98
N LEU A 73 3.13 -9.43 -8.82
CA LEU A 73 3.61 -10.81 -8.82
C LEU A 73 4.11 -11.27 -7.44
N PRO A 74 4.93 -10.48 -6.71
CA PRO A 74 5.40 -10.88 -5.40
C PRO A 74 4.26 -11.05 -4.41
N ILE A 75 3.24 -10.19 -4.46
CA ILE A 75 2.07 -10.28 -3.59
C ILE A 75 1.35 -11.60 -3.81
N VAL A 76 1.11 -11.96 -5.07
CA VAL A 76 0.43 -13.24 -5.42
C VAL A 76 1.25 -14.44 -4.96
N VAL A 77 2.56 -14.42 -5.20
CA VAL A 77 3.47 -15.53 -4.84
C VAL A 77 3.61 -15.65 -3.32
N LEU A 78 3.66 -14.52 -2.60
CA LEU A 78 3.91 -14.48 -1.16
C LEU A 78 2.64 -14.55 -0.32
N ALA A 79 1.45 -14.38 -0.88
CA ALA A 79 0.19 -14.35 -0.11
C ALA A 79 0.00 -15.58 0.81
N LEU A 80 0.26 -16.79 0.30
CA LEU A 80 0.14 -18.03 1.08
C LEU A 80 1.21 -18.15 2.19
N PRO A 81 2.53 -18.04 1.88
CA PRO A 81 3.55 -18.15 2.93
C PRO A 81 3.51 -16.98 3.92
N ALA A 82 3.20 -15.76 3.48
CA ALA A 82 3.03 -14.60 4.36
C ALA A 82 1.87 -14.80 5.33
N GLY A 83 0.75 -15.38 4.87
CA GLY A 83 -0.38 -15.75 5.73
C GLY A 83 0.01 -16.77 6.79
N ALA A 84 0.67 -17.86 6.39
CA ALA A 84 1.14 -18.89 7.34
C ALA A 84 2.15 -18.34 8.36
N LEU A 85 3.04 -17.44 7.94
CA LEU A 85 3.97 -16.73 8.84
C LEU A 85 3.23 -15.77 9.78
N ALA A 86 2.22 -15.05 9.30
CA ALA A 86 1.42 -14.13 10.11
C ALA A 86 0.58 -14.82 11.20
N ASP A 87 0.28 -16.11 11.02
CA ASP A 87 -0.45 -16.90 12.02
C ASP A 87 0.47 -17.50 13.09
N THR A 88 1.76 -17.68 12.79
CA THR A 88 2.72 -18.34 13.70
C THR A 88 3.70 -17.38 14.37
N ALA A 89 4.02 -16.25 13.73
CA ALA A 89 4.97 -15.26 14.22
C ALA A 89 4.28 -14.03 14.85
N ASP A 90 5.06 -13.18 15.52
CA ASP A 90 4.57 -11.92 16.06
C ASP A 90 4.17 -10.97 14.91
N ARG A 91 2.86 -10.82 14.72
CA ARG A 91 2.25 -9.96 13.70
C ARG A 91 2.76 -8.53 13.74
N ARG A 92 3.08 -7.99 14.93
CA ARG A 92 3.59 -6.62 15.06
C ARG A 92 4.99 -6.52 14.47
N MET A 93 5.85 -7.51 14.73
CA MET A 93 7.21 -7.51 14.22
C MET A 93 7.24 -7.72 12.71
N LEU A 94 6.41 -8.64 12.19
CA LEU A 94 6.27 -8.84 10.74
C LEU A 94 5.82 -7.56 10.03
N MET A 95 4.78 -6.88 10.54
CA MET A 95 4.29 -5.64 9.96
C MET A 95 5.38 -4.54 9.94
N LEU A 96 6.16 -4.42 11.02
CA LEU A 96 7.25 -3.45 11.09
C LEU A 96 8.38 -3.79 10.11
N LEU A 97 8.77 -5.07 10.00
CA LEU A 97 9.80 -5.52 9.06
C LEU A 97 9.39 -5.25 7.61
N SER A 98 8.16 -5.61 7.23
CA SER A 98 7.62 -5.31 5.91
C SER A 98 7.65 -3.82 5.60
N GLN A 99 7.20 -2.98 6.54
CA GLN A 99 7.22 -1.53 6.35
C GLN A 99 8.65 -0.96 6.23
N LEU A 100 9.63 -1.52 6.95
CA LEU A 100 11.03 -1.13 6.82
C LEU A 100 11.63 -1.57 5.48
N ILE A 101 11.36 -2.79 5.01
CA ILE A 101 11.81 -3.27 3.70
C ILE A 101 11.27 -2.37 2.59
N GLY A 102 9.98 -2.04 2.64
CA GLY A 102 9.36 -1.11 1.68
C GLY A 102 9.99 0.28 1.73
N LEU A 103 10.23 0.82 2.93
CA LEU A 103 10.85 2.13 3.14
C LEU A 103 12.28 2.19 2.57
N PHE A 104 13.13 1.21 2.93
CA PHE A 104 14.51 1.16 2.45
C PHE A 104 14.59 0.88 0.96
N GLY A 105 13.73 0.01 0.43
CA GLY A 105 13.63 -0.26 -1.01
C GLY A 105 13.25 1.00 -1.80
N ALA A 106 12.24 1.74 -1.33
CA ALA A 106 11.82 3.00 -1.95
C ALA A 106 12.90 4.09 -1.85
N ALA A 107 13.54 4.23 -0.68
CA ALA A 107 14.61 5.20 -0.48
C ALA A 107 15.83 4.92 -1.37
N LEU A 108 16.24 3.65 -1.49
CA LEU A 108 17.36 3.27 -2.34
C LEU A 108 17.03 3.46 -3.83
N LEU A 109 15.81 3.12 -4.25
CA LEU A 109 15.34 3.40 -5.60
C LEU A 109 15.34 4.91 -5.90
N ALA A 110 14.88 5.73 -4.97
CA ALA A 110 14.89 7.19 -5.12
C ALA A 110 16.33 7.74 -5.24
N LEU A 111 17.27 7.23 -4.43
CA LEU A 111 18.68 7.60 -4.53
C LEU A 111 19.28 7.21 -5.88
N LEU A 112 18.98 6.02 -6.40
CA LEU A 112 19.42 5.60 -7.73
C LEU A 112 18.83 6.50 -8.83
N ALA A 113 17.57 6.90 -8.67
CA ALA A 113 16.90 7.79 -9.62
C ALA A 113 17.59 9.16 -9.70
N ILE A 114 17.85 9.76 -8.53
CA ILE A 114 18.49 11.09 -8.44
C ILE A 114 19.91 11.07 -9.02
N ASN A 115 20.64 9.97 -8.84
CA ASN A 115 22.00 9.80 -9.37
C ASN A 115 22.05 9.40 -10.86
N ASN A 116 20.91 9.31 -11.55
CA ASN A 116 20.81 8.81 -12.95
C ASN A 116 21.43 7.42 -13.16
N ALA A 117 21.49 6.60 -12.10
CA ALA A 117 22.03 5.24 -12.15
C ALA A 117 20.94 4.17 -12.32
N ILE A 118 19.70 4.59 -12.61
CA ILE A 118 18.58 3.67 -12.82
C ILE A 118 18.67 3.00 -14.18
N THR A 119 18.44 1.69 -14.18
CA THR A 119 18.27 0.86 -15.37
C THR A 119 16.88 0.23 -15.33
N PRO A 120 16.34 -0.22 -16.47
CA PRO A 120 15.07 -0.96 -16.51
C PRO A 120 15.04 -2.16 -15.55
N VAL A 121 16.15 -2.87 -15.42
CA VAL A 121 16.25 -4.06 -14.55
C VAL A 121 16.24 -3.68 -13.08
N THR A 122 17.00 -2.65 -12.68
CA THR A 122 17.01 -2.20 -11.28
C THR A 122 15.66 -1.63 -10.88
N LEU A 123 14.99 -0.88 -11.77
CA LEU A 123 13.64 -0.37 -11.54
C LEU A 123 12.63 -1.50 -11.28
N LEU A 124 12.64 -2.55 -12.10
CA LEU A 124 11.76 -3.71 -11.93
C LEU A 124 12.08 -4.49 -10.64
N ALA A 125 13.36 -4.72 -10.36
CA ALA A 125 13.79 -5.44 -9.16
C ALA A 125 13.36 -4.71 -7.88
N PHE A 126 13.59 -3.40 -7.79
CA PHE A 126 13.16 -2.61 -6.63
C PHE A 126 11.65 -2.51 -6.53
N THR A 127 10.94 -2.37 -7.65
CA THR A 127 9.47 -2.40 -7.66
C THR A 127 8.93 -3.73 -7.14
N ALA A 128 9.57 -4.86 -7.51
CA ALA A 128 9.20 -6.16 -6.98
C ALA A 128 9.49 -6.32 -5.48
N VAL A 129 10.63 -5.81 -5.00
CA VAL A 129 10.94 -5.83 -3.56
C VAL A 129 9.93 -4.99 -2.76
N ILE A 130 9.58 -3.81 -3.27
CA ILE A 130 8.59 -2.94 -2.64
C ILE A 130 7.20 -3.60 -2.68
N GLY A 131 6.84 -4.25 -3.78
CA GLY A 131 5.61 -5.05 -3.89
C GLY A 131 5.58 -6.19 -2.88
N ALA A 132 6.69 -6.92 -2.72
CA ALA A 132 6.82 -8.00 -1.74
C ALA A 132 6.63 -7.52 -0.29
N ALA A 133 7.08 -6.31 0.01
CA ALA A 133 6.90 -5.68 1.32
C ALA A 133 5.43 -5.33 1.64
N THR A 134 4.54 -5.36 0.64
CA THR A 134 3.09 -5.14 0.83
C THR A 134 2.28 -6.43 0.93
N ALA A 135 2.92 -7.59 0.73
CA ALA A 135 2.33 -8.92 0.85
C ALA A 135 2.24 -9.37 2.32
#